data_AF-A0A923SWY1-F1
#
_entry.id   AF-A0A923SWY1-F1
#
_cell.length_a   1.000
_cell.length_b   1.000
_cell.length_c   1.000
_cell.angle_alpha   90.00
_cell.angle_beta   90.00
_cell.angle_gamma   90.00
#
_symmetry.space_group_name_H-M   'P 1'
#
loop_
_entity.id
_entity.type
_entity.pdbx_description
1 polymer ?
#
loop_
_entity_poly.entity_id
_entity_poly.type
_entity_poly.pdbx_seq_one_letter_code
_entity_poly.pdbx_strand_id
1 'polypeptide(L)'
;MWSPLLAVSMACAGAIAHAEGSLDEAPTASFVYQFIPASAFVSRNTEDPYHYVGGGCVEASPDTSLVHKLQLPQGVTLHFLRLYYRDEAPETLMAAFTYYDAAGSFTDLGLMYSRNAPGHTWLFGEDVNHVIDNAAQAYVVNVQFKSAASDADYVFADGFEPAPPPVFCGVRIAYTP
;
A
#
# COMPACT_ATOMS: atom_id res chain seq x y z
N MET A 1 -76.00 34.07 28.88
CA MET A 1 -75.87 35.14 29.89
C MET A 1 -74.52 34.94 30.58
N TRP A 2 -73.63 35.91 30.37
CA TRP A 2 -72.35 36.24 31.04
C TRP A 2 -71.23 35.19 31.28
N SER A 3 -70.11 35.44 30.57
CA SER A 3 -68.70 35.28 30.98
C SER A 3 -68.19 36.68 31.44
N PRO A 4 -66.89 36.98 31.73
CA PRO A 4 -65.65 36.19 31.90
C PRO A 4 -64.76 36.73 33.08
N LEU A 5 -63.44 36.45 33.06
CA LEU A 5 -62.25 37.10 33.70
C LEU A 5 -61.43 36.04 34.48
N LEU A 6 -60.12 35.83 34.29
CA LEU A 6 -59.05 36.72 33.82
C LEU A 6 -57.90 35.89 33.20
N ALA A 7 -57.24 36.46 32.19
CA ALA A 7 -56.07 35.92 31.48
C ALA A 7 -54.76 36.53 32.00
N VAL A 8 -53.65 35.79 31.89
CA VAL A 8 -52.27 36.28 31.76
C VAL A 8 -51.56 35.26 30.84
N SER A 9 -51.45 35.48 29.54
CA SER A 9 -50.44 36.29 28.81
C SER A 9 -49.00 35.98 29.20
N MET A 10 -48.31 35.21 28.35
CA MET A 10 -46.86 35.36 28.19
C MET A 10 -46.49 35.11 26.72
N ALA A 11 -46.28 36.22 26.01
CA ALA A 11 -45.64 36.27 24.70
C ALA A 11 -44.36 37.12 24.84
N CYS A 12 -43.25 36.61 24.31
CA CYS A 12 -42.11 37.32 23.70
C CYS A 12 -41.01 36.26 23.47
N ALA A 13 -40.74 35.87 22.23
CA ALA A 13 -39.85 36.55 21.29
C ALA A 13 -38.37 36.21 21.57
N GLY A 14 -37.70 35.64 20.57
CA GLY A 14 -36.25 35.48 20.57
C GLY A 14 -35.81 34.22 19.86
N ALA A 15 -35.66 34.31 18.54
CA ALA A 15 -34.79 33.40 17.82
C ALA A 15 -33.39 33.46 18.44
N ILE A 16 -32.82 32.32 18.80
CA ILE A 16 -31.38 32.14 18.79
C ILE A 16 -31.13 30.96 17.88
N ALA A 17 -30.88 31.30 16.61
CA ALA A 17 -30.10 30.43 15.74
C ALA A 17 -28.75 30.26 16.42
N HIS A 18 -28.54 29.14 17.11
CA HIS A 18 -27.21 28.64 17.30
C HIS A 18 -26.83 27.97 15.98
N ALA A 19 -26.05 28.70 15.20
CA ALA A 19 -25.21 28.10 14.19
C ALA A 19 -24.26 27.13 14.91
N GLU A 20 -24.70 25.89 15.09
CA GLU A 20 -23.77 24.77 15.15
C GLU A 20 -23.26 24.61 13.73
N GLY A 21 -22.07 25.17 13.51
CA GLY A 21 -21.36 25.06 12.26
C GLY A 21 -21.45 23.62 11.80
N SER A 22 -21.87 23.45 10.54
CA SER A 22 -21.56 22.23 9.83
C SER A 22 -20.07 22.03 10.04
N LEU A 23 -19.73 21.04 10.87
CA LEU A 23 -18.47 20.37 10.69
C LEU A 23 -18.60 19.89 9.25
N ASP A 24 -17.98 20.65 8.34
CA ASP A 24 -17.51 20.11 7.09
C ASP A 24 -16.79 18.84 7.53
N GLU A 25 -17.49 17.72 7.41
CA GLU A 25 -16.86 16.43 7.38
C GLU A 25 -15.91 16.58 6.20
N ALA A 26 -14.66 16.90 6.51
CA ALA A 26 -13.58 16.93 5.54
C ALA A 26 -13.80 15.66 4.72
N PRO A 27 -13.99 15.77 3.39
CA PRO A 27 -14.49 14.67 2.58
C PRO A 27 -13.71 13.44 2.96
N THR A 28 -14.40 12.43 3.54
CA THR A 28 -13.75 11.21 3.99
C THR A 28 -12.93 10.72 2.83
N ALA A 29 -11.60 10.78 2.96
CA ALA A 29 -10.70 10.56 1.83
C ALA A 29 -10.97 9.14 1.31
N SER A 30 -11.66 9.04 0.18
CA SER A 30 -12.07 7.76 -0.37
C SER A 30 -10.86 7.15 -1.04
N PHE A 31 -10.30 6.10 -0.44
CA PHE A 31 -9.19 5.37 -1.02
C PHE A 31 -9.59 4.77 -2.36
N VAL A 32 -8.79 5.06 -3.39
CA VAL A 32 -8.80 4.39 -4.68
C VAL A 32 -7.75 3.29 -4.64
N TYR A 33 -8.12 2.10 -5.12
CA TYR A 33 -7.25 0.94 -5.12
C TYR A 33 -6.88 0.52 -6.53
N GLN A 34 -5.59 0.26 -6.77
CA GLN A 34 -5.09 -0.35 -8.00
C GLN A 34 -4.39 -1.67 -7.65
N PHE A 35 -4.79 -2.76 -8.31
CA PHE A 35 -4.13 -4.06 -8.17
C PHE A 35 -3.27 -4.34 -9.41
N ILE A 36 -2.03 -4.79 -9.17
CA ILE A 36 -1.05 -5.11 -10.21
C ILE A 36 -0.61 -6.56 -9.97
N PRO A 37 -0.93 -7.50 -10.88
CA PRO A 37 -0.52 -8.88 -10.73
C PRO A 37 0.99 -9.02 -10.92
N ALA A 38 1.61 -10.00 -10.28
CA ALA A 38 3.05 -10.22 -10.41
C ALA A 38 3.50 -10.49 -11.85
N SER A 39 2.64 -11.10 -12.67
CA SER A 39 2.90 -11.32 -14.10
C SER A 39 3.07 -10.02 -14.93
N ALA A 40 2.68 -8.86 -14.39
CA ALA A 40 2.90 -7.57 -15.04
C ALA A 40 4.26 -6.95 -14.69
N PHE A 41 5.00 -7.55 -13.77
CA PHE A 41 6.35 -7.13 -13.41
C PHE A 41 7.36 -7.72 -14.39
N VAL A 42 8.47 -7.01 -14.54
CA VAL A 42 9.61 -7.42 -15.35
C VAL A 42 10.86 -7.45 -14.48
N SER A 43 11.82 -8.31 -14.84
CA SER A 43 13.10 -8.32 -14.13
C SER A 43 13.85 -7.00 -14.33
N ARG A 44 14.46 -6.50 -13.24
CA ARG A 44 15.30 -5.30 -13.24
C ARG A 44 16.58 -5.55 -14.04
N ASN A 45 17.14 -6.75 -13.89
CA ASN A 45 18.36 -7.16 -14.56
C ASN A 45 18.04 -8.23 -15.60
N THR A 46 18.69 -8.18 -16.75
CA THR A 46 18.46 -9.14 -17.83
C THR A 46 18.90 -10.56 -17.49
N GLU A 47 19.68 -10.73 -16.42
CA GLU A 47 20.27 -12.01 -16.01
C GLU A 47 19.45 -12.73 -14.93
N ASP A 48 18.46 -12.07 -14.32
CA ASP A 48 17.67 -12.67 -13.23
C ASP A 48 16.38 -13.28 -13.81
N PRO A 49 16.30 -14.62 -14.00
CA PRO A 49 15.12 -15.27 -14.52
C PRO A 49 14.01 -15.33 -13.46
N TYR A 50 12.77 -15.24 -13.93
CA TYR A 50 11.57 -15.51 -13.12
C TYR A 50 10.59 -16.34 -13.94
N HIS A 51 9.78 -17.12 -13.26
CA HIS A 51 8.86 -18.08 -13.87
C HIS A 51 7.43 -17.80 -13.47
N TYR A 52 6.53 -17.81 -14.45
CA TYR A 52 5.10 -17.70 -14.20
C TYR A 52 4.53 -19.04 -13.70
N VAL A 53 3.92 -19.02 -12.52
CA VAL A 53 3.41 -20.24 -11.85
C VAL A 53 1.88 -20.35 -11.87
N GLY A 54 1.19 -19.42 -12.54
CA GLY A 54 -0.27 -19.39 -12.66
C GLY A 54 -0.95 -18.34 -11.78
N GLY A 55 -2.21 -18.02 -12.08
CA GLY A 55 -3.04 -17.11 -11.29
C GLY A 55 -2.55 -15.66 -11.20
N GLY A 56 -1.64 -15.24 -12.09
CA GLY A 56 -0.98 -13.93 -11.99
C GLY A 56 0.29 -13.92 -11.13
N CYS A 57 0.69 -15.06 -10.53
CA CYS A 57 1.85 -15.18 -9.67
C CYS A 57 3.12 -15.61 -10.41
N VAL A 58 4.27 -15.26 -9.83
CA VAL A 58 5.60 -15.61 -10.31
C VAL A 58 6.49 -16.10 -9.17
N GLU A 59 7.41 -17.00 -9.48
CA GLU A 59 8.52 -17.36 -8.62
C GLU A 59 9.83 -16.87 -9.25
N ALA A 60 10.83 -16.59 -8.44
CA ALA A 60 12.15 -16.18 -8.92
C ALA A 60 13.23 -16.72 -7.99
N SER A 61 14.45 -16.77 -8.51
CA SER A 61 15.61 -17.12 -7.69
C SER A 61 15.89 -16.03 -6.65
N PRO A 62 16.56 -16.36 -5.53
CA PRO A 62 17.04 -15.36 -4.60
C PRO A 62 17.87 -14.29 -5.31
N ASP A 63 17.83 -13.10 -4.74
CA ASP A 63 18.45 -11.86 -5.21
C ASP A 63 17.87 -11.29 -6.52
N THR A 64 16.81 -11.92 -7.07
CA THR A 64 16.06 -11.38 -8.21
C THR A 64 15.26 -10.14 -7.81
N SER A 65 15.36 -9.08 -8.62
CA SER A 65 14.55 -7.87 -8.47
C SER A 65 13.55 -7.73 -9.61
N LEU A 66 12.27 -7.64 -9.28
CA LEU A 66 11.18 -7.36 -10.22
C LEU A 66 10.69 -5.92 -10.06
N VAL A 67 10.35 -5.30 -11.19
CA VAL A 67 9.96 -3.89 -11.25
C VAL A 67 8.69 -3.73 -12.08
N HIS A 68 7.83 -2.82 -11.66
CA HIS A 68 6.71 -2.34 -12.46
C HIS A 68 6.65 -0.81 -12.43
N LYS A 69 6.44 -0.20 -13.60
CA LYS A 69 6.29 1.26 -13.71
C LYS A 69 4.94 1.66 -13.13
N LEU A 70 4.93 2.63 -12.23
CA LEU A 70 3.70 3.14 -11.64
C LEU A 70 3.28 4.42 -12.35
N GLN A 71 2.03 4.48 -12.80
CA GLN A 71 1.45 5.64 -13.49
C GLN A 71 0.20 6.07 -12.72
N LEU A 72 0.39 6.96 -11.76
CA LEU A 72 -0.68 7.59 -10.99
C LEU A 72 -0.89 9.04 -11.45
N PRO A 73 -2.10 9.60 -11.35
CA PRO A 73 -2.34 10.98 -11.72
C PRO A 73 -1.49 11.96 -10.90
N GLN A 74 -1.17 13.12 -11.48
CA GLN A 74 -0.47 14.19 -10.76
C GLN A 74 -1.28 14.62 -9.53
N GLY A 75 -0.59 14.82 -8.40
CA GLY A 75 -1.17 15.42 -7.19
C GLY A 75 -1.92 14.45 -6.28
N VAL A 76 -2.11 13.19 -6.69
CA VAL A 76 -2.71 12.18 -5.79
C VAL A 76 -1.78 11.87 -4.64
N THR A 77 -2.34 11.55 -3.48
CA THR A 77 -1.58 11.14 -2.30
C THR A 77 -1.53 9.62 -2.22
N LEU A 78 -0.33 9.06 -2.27
CA LEU A 78 -0.04 7.65 -2.07
C LEU A 78 -0.01 7.35 -0.56
N HIS A 79 -0.69 6.29 -0.14
CA HIS A 79 -0.76 5.92 1.27
C HIS A 79 -0.04 4.61 1.56
N PHE A 80 -0.46 3.51 0.96
CA PHE A 80 0.12 2.22 1.31
C PHE A 80 0.16 1.25 0.15
N LEU A 81 1.07 0.28 0.27
CA LEU A 81 1.13 -0.90 -0.57
C LEU A 81 0.80 -2.14 0.25
N ARG A 82 0.11 -3.07 -0.39
CA ARG A 82 -0.14 -4.40 0.13
C ARG A 82 0.48 -5.41 -0.81
N LEU A 83 1.39 -6.22 -0.29
CA LEU A 83 2.05 -7.29 -1.02
C LEU A 83 1.29 -8.60 -0.81
N TYR A 84 1.01 -9.31 -1.90
CA TYR A 84 0.38 -10.63 -1.92
C TYR A 84 1.41 -11.67 -2.34
N TYR A 85 1.54 -12.72 -1.54
CA TYR A 85 2.57 -13.72 -1.75
C TYR A 85 2.16 -15.07 -1.16
N ARG A 86 2.87 -16.11 -1.57
CA ARG A 86 2.92 -17.40 -0.88
C ARG A 86 4.36 -17.65 -0.52
N ASP A 87 4.61 -17.86 0.75
CA ASP A 87 5.93 -18.18 1.26
C ASP A 87 5.84 -19.44 2.10
N GLU A 88 6.65 -20.43 1.81
CA GLU A 88 6.80 -21.64 2.64
C GLU A 88 8.27 -21.82 3.06
N ALA A 89 9.10 -20.80 2.81
CA ALA A 89 10.55 -20.79 2.94
C ALA A 89 11.04 -19.74 3.95
N PRO A 90 12.32 -19.80 4.35
CA PRO A 90 12.95 -18.72 5.12
C PRO A 90 13.35 -17.50 4.27
N GLU A 91 13.09 -17.53 2.96
CA GLU A 91 13.41 -16.43 2.05
C GLU A 91 12.44 -15.26 2.22
N THR A 92 12.89 -14.04 1.98
CA THR A 92 12.10 -12.83 2.25
C THR A 92 11.79 -12.10 0.96
N LEU A 93 10.52 -11.88 0.65
CA LEU A 93 10.11 -10.89 -0.35
C LEU A 93 10.13 -9.52 0.29
N MET A 94 10.88 -8.60 -0.31
CA MET A 94 10.81 -7.18 0.01
C MET A 94 10.01 -6.46 -1.06
N ALA A 95 9.09 -5.56 -0.68
CA ALA A 95 8.50 -4.63 -1.62
C ALA A 95 8.69 -3.18 -1.16
N ALA A 96 8.78 -2.26 -2.12
CA ALA A 96 8.84 -0.84 -1.87
C ALA A 96 8.25 -0.07 -3.05
N PHE A 97 7.72 1.11 -2.77
CA PHE A 97 7.61 2.15 -3.78
C PHE A 97 8.97 2.84 -3.89
N THR A 98 9.41 3.09 -5.12
CA THR A 98 10.64 3.84 -5.35
C THR A 98 10.34 4.96 -6.30
N TYR A 99 10.78 6.16 -5.96
CA TYR A 99 10.80 7.26 -6.91
C TYR A 99 12.24 7.66 -7.24
N TYR A 100 12.43 8.13 -8.46
CA TYR A 100 13.70 8.63 -8.98
C TYR A 100 13.57 10.12 -9.26
N ASP A 101 14.56 10.92 -8.85
CA ASP A 101 14.53 12.39 -8.92
C ASP A 101 15.04 12.96 -10.26
N ALA A 102 15.29 12.10 -11.25
CA ALA A 102 15.94 12.42 -12.53
C ALA A 102 17.35 13.05 -12.44
N ALA A 103 17.88 13.33 -11.25
CA ALA A 103 19.26 13.73 -10.99
C ALA A 103 20.17 12.53 -10.72
N GLY A 104 19.60 11.33 -10.63
CA GLY A 104 20.31 10.06 -10.43
C GLY A 104 20.15 9.50 -9.02
N SER A 105 19.37 10.15 -8.15
CA SER A 105 19.01 9.62 -6.84
C SER A 105 17.71 8.83 -6.88
N PHE A 106 17.51 8.00 -5.86
CA PHE A 106 16.27 7.29 -5.62
C PHE A 106 15.93 7.27 -4.13
N THR A 107 14.63 7.17 -3.84
CA THR A 107 14.13 7.02 -2.48
C THR A 107 13.11 5.91 -2.45
N ASP A 108 13.27 4.98 -1.50
CA ASP A 108 12.30 3.94 -1.21
C ASP A 108 11.31 4.41 -0.13
N LEU A 109 10.02 4.12 -0.35
CA LEU A 109 8.90 4.45 0.52
C LEU A 109 8.12 3.17 0.84
N GLY A 110 7.65 3.04 2.09
CA GLY A 110 6.76 1.95 2.50
C GLY A 110 7.40 0.58 2.35
N LEU A 111 8.68 0.46 2.74
CA LEU A 111 9.43 -0.79 2.74
C LEU A 111 8.68 -1.86 3.55
N MET A 112 8.61 -3.06 2.99
CA MET A 112 7.93 -4.17 3.64
C MET A 112 8.60 -5.50 3.33
N TYR A 113 8.48 -6.44 4.27
CA TYR A 113 9.16 -7.73 4.23
C TYR A 113 8.17 -8.86 4.51
N SER A 114 8.15 -9.90 3.69
CA SER A 114 7.46 -11.15 4.01
C SER A 114 8.28 -11.90 5.05
N ARG A 115 7.99 -11.66 6.34
CA ARG A 115 8.61 -12.42 7.42
C ARG A 115 7.56 -13.34 8.07
N ASN A 116 7.95 -14.58 8.33
CA ASN A 116 7.31 -15.49 9.29
C ASN A 116 5.82 -15.81 9.06
N ALA A 117 5.32 -15.76 7.83
CA ALA A 117 3.92 -16.06 7.53
C ALA A 117 3.81 -17.16 6.47
N PRO A 118 3.88 -18.44 6.87
CA PRO A 118 3.79 -19.55 5.94
C PRO A 118 2.43 -19.60 5.23
N GLY A 119 2.44 -20.00 3.96
CA GLY A 119 1.27 -20.16 3.12
C GLY A 119 0.89 -18.90 2.33
N HIS A 120 -0.34 -18.90 1.79
CA HIS A 120 -0.89 -17.78 1.05
C HIS A 120 -1.31 -16.66 1.99
N THR A 121 -0.64 -15.52 1.90
CA THR A 121 -0.90 -14.40 2.81
C THR A 121 -0.70 -13.06 2.12
N TRP A 122 -0.96 -12.00 2.87
CA TRP A 122 -0.72 -10.64 2.46
C TRP A 122 -0.12 -9.87 3.62
N LEU A 123 0.69 -8.87 3.30
CA LEU A 123 1.27 -7.95 4.27
C LEU A 123 1.08 -6.53 3.78
N PHE A 124 1.03 -5.60 4.72
CA PHE A 124 0.72 -4.20 4.48
C PHE A 124 1.93 -3.34 4.89
N GLY A 125 2.33 -2.42 4.02
CA GLY A 125 3.40 -1.47 4.29
C GLY A 125 2.98 -0.33 5.19
N GLU A 126 3.93 0.42 5.70
CA GLU A 126 3.66 1.65 6.43
C GLU A 126 2.94 2.69 5.55
N ASP A 127 2.24 3.63 6.19
CA ASP A 127 1.66 4.78 5.49
C ASP A 127 2.78 5.72 5.04
N VAL A 128 2.91 5.90 3.73
CA VAL A 128 3.96 6.71 3.11
C VAL A 128 3.56 8.18 2.99
N ASN A 129 2.25 8.49 2.99
CA ASN A 129 1.68 9.82 2.81
C ASN A 129 2.44 10.71 1.81
N HIS A 130 2.65 10.21 0.59
CA HIS A 130 3.51 10.81 -0.43
C HIS A 130 2.70 11.37 -1.59
N VAL A 131 2.90 12.64 -1.94
CA VAL A 131 2.21 13.28 -3.06
C VAL A 131 2.93 12.99 -4.37
N ILE A 132 2.21 12.48 -5.36
CA ILE A 132 2.74 12.16 -6.69
C ILE A 132 3.03 13.45 -7.46
N ASP A 133 4.30 13.63 -7.83
CA ASP A 133 4.80 14.67 -8.70
C ASP A 133 5.52 14.09 -9.93
N ASN A 134 4.75 13.83 -10.98
CA ASN A 134 5.25 13.27 -12.24
C ASN A 134 6.10 14.27 -13.04
N ALA A 135 6.13 15.56 -12.67
CA ALA A 135 6.98 16.55 -13.34
C ALA A 135 8.44 16.47 -12.89
N ALA A 136 8.66 16.10 -11.63
CA ALA A 136 9.98 15.99 -11.01
C ALA A 136 10.45 14.54 -10.83
N GLN A 137 9.52 13.57 -10.74
CA GLN A 137 9.82 12.22 -10.29
C GLN A 137 9.22 11.14 -11.19
N ALA A 138 9.92 10.00 -11.28
CA ALA A 138 9.42 8.79 -11.91
C ALA A 138 9.20 7.71 -10.85
N TYR A 139 8.04 7.06 -10.86
CA TYR A 139 7.62 6.11 -9.84
C TYR A 139 7.63 4.67 -10.34
N VAL A 140 8.10 3.76 -9.50
CA VAL A 140 8.05 2.32 -9.73
C VAL A 140 7.66 1.60 -8.44
N VAL A 141 7.14 0.39 -8.61
CA VAL A 141 7.09 -0.60 -7.53
C VAL A 141 8.23 -1.58 -7.74
N ASN A 142 9.03 -1.77 -6.69
CA ASN A 142 10.11 -2.75 -6.66
C ASN A 142 9.74 -3.90 -5.73
N VAL A 143 9.99 -5.11 -6.19
CA VAL A 143 9.84 -6.34 -5.41
C VAL A 143 11.15 -7.11 -5.53
N GLN A 144 11.76 -7.48 -4.41
CA GLN A 144 13.04 -8.18 -4.36
C GLN A 144 12.85 -9.51 -3.65
N PHE A 145 13.34 -10.58 -4.26
CA PHE A 145 13.44 -11.90 -3.66
C PHE A 145 14.76 -11.90 -2.90
N LYS A 146 14.75 -11.85 -1.57
CA LYS A 146 15.97 -11.80 -0.77
C LYS A 146 16.35 -13.20 -0.30
N SER A 147 17.62 -13.57 -0.51
CA SER A 147 18.19 -14.76 0.10
C SER A 147 18.23 -14.63 1.62
N ALA A 148 18.03 -15.73 2.35
CA ALA A 148 18.11 -15.76 3.81
C ALA A 148 19.48 -15.28 4.37
N ALA A 149 20.54 -15.29 3.55
CA ALA A 149 21.88 -14.79 3.91
C ALA A 149 22.05 -13.28 3.74
N SER A 150 21.17 -12.63 2.96
CA SER A 150 21.22 -11.17 2.70
C SER A 150 20.52 -10.33 3.78
N ASP A 151 19.88 -10.98 4.75
CA ASP A 151 19.20 -10.34 5.86
C ASP A 151 19.94 -10.70 7.16
N ALA A 152 20.61 -9.71 7.76
CA ALA A 152 21.51 -9.88 8.90
C ALA A 152 20.81 -10.35 10.20
N ASP A 153 19.50 -10.58 10.14
CA ASP A 153 18.63 -10.91 11.26
C ASP A 153 18.11 -12.37 11.22
N TYR A 154 18.52 -13.17 10.23
CA TYR A 154 18.08 -14.57 10.12
C TYR A 154 19.05 -15.56 10.80
N VAL A 155 18.60 -16.16 11.90
CA VAL A 155 19.23 -17.34 12.51
C VAL A 155 18.58 -18.59 11.92
N PHE A 156 19.34 -19.38 11.16
CA PHE A 156 18.88 -20.66 10.64
C PHE A 156 18.57 -21.63 11.78
N ALA A 157 17.39 -22.25 11.76
CA ALA A 157 17.15 -23.52 12.42
C ALA A 157 17.52 -24.62 11.42
N ASP A 158 18.65 -25.25 11.67
CA ASP A 158 19.28 -26.28 10.86
C ASP A 158 18.38 -27.51 10.66
N GLY A 159 18.21 -27.96 9.40
CA GLY A 159 17.84 -29.35 9.10
C GLY A 159 16.53 -29.64 8.34
N PHE A 160 16.00 -28.74 7.51
CA PHE A 160 14.83 -29.07 6.67
C PHE A 160 15.18 -29.00 5.17
N GLU A 161 14.58 -29.91 4.38
CA GLU A 161 14.60 -29.94 2.90
C GLU A 161 14.52 -28.51 2.30
N PRO A 162 15.14 -28.24 1.13
CA PRO A 162 15.08 -26.91 0.55
C PRO A 162 13.62 -26.50 0.38
N ALA A 163 13.20 -25.51 1.18
CA ALA A 163 11.85 -25.01 1.12
C ALA A 163 11.57 -24.47 -0.30
N PRO A 164 10.34 -24.63 -0.81
CA PRO A 164 10.03 -24.17 -2.16
C PRO A 164 10.21 -22.65 -2.23
N PRO A 165 10.67 -22.12 -3.38
CA PRO A 165 10.97 -20.70 -3.51
C PRO A 165 9.71 -19.85 -3.22
N PRO A 166 9.87 -18.64 -2.67
CA PRO A 166 8.76 -17.76 -2.41
C PRO A 166 8.07 -17.38 -3.73
N VAL A 167 6.76 -17.23 -3.68
CA VAL A 167 5.93 -16.90 -4.83
C VAL A 167 5.31 -15.53 -4.61
N PHE A 168 5.59 -14.61 -5.51
CA PHE A 168 5.00 -13.28 -5.54
C PHE A 168 3.73 -13.29 -6.40
N CYS A 169 2.60 -12.81 -5.88
CA CYS A 169 1.31 -12.83 -6.58
C CYS A 169 0.81 -11.46 -7.03
N GLY A 170 1.35 -10.38 -6.47
CA GLY A 170 1.04 -9.03 -6.91
C GLY A 170 1.01 -8.04 -5.77
N VAL A 171 0.73 -6.79 -6.12
CA VAL A 171 0.61 -5.69 -5.16
C VAL A 171 -0.72 -4.98 -5.33
N ARG A 172 -1.25 -4.46 -4.23
CA ARG A 172 -2.34 -3.48 -4.24
C ARG A 172 -1.83 -2.16 -3.70
N ILE A 173 -2.14 -1.11 -4.43
CA ILE A 173 -1.77 0.26 -4.11
C ILE A 173 -3.03 0.99 -3.67
N ALA A 174 -2.94 1.78 -2.61
CA ALA A 174 -3.99 2.70 -2.19
C ALA A 174 -3.51 4.14 -2.30
N TYR A 175 -4.32 4.97 -2.93
CA TYR A 175 -4.09 6.41 -3.05
C TYR A 175 -5.40 7.18 -2.91
N THR A 176 -5.31 8.45 -2.56
CA THR A 176 -6.45 9.38 -2.52
C THR A 176 -6.25 10.46 -3.59
N PRO A 177 -7.31 10.83 -4.33
CA PRO A 177 -7.25 11.93 -5.30
C PRO A 177 -6.87 13.27 -4.69
#